data_AF-A0A1B2YYR4-F1
#
_entry.id   AF-A0A1B2YYR4-F1
#
_cell.length_a   1.000
_cell.length_b   1.000
_cell.length_c   1.000
_cell.angle_alpha   90.00
_cell.angle_beta   90.00
_cell.angle_gamma   90.00
#
_symmetry.space_group_name_H-M   'P 1'
#
loop_
_entity.id
_entity.type
_entity.pdbx_description
1 polymer ?
#
loop_
_entity_poly.entity_id
_entity_poly.type
_entity_poly.pdbx_seq_one_letter_code
_entity_poly.pdbx_strand_id
1 'polypeptide(L)'
;GAVALDKSGNLAAATSTGGMTNKKFDRIGDSPIVGAGTYANNKTCAVSCTGSGEFFIRGVVAYDVSCLMEMKNYSLQEACEKVIYNRIKNIGGDGGLIAVDTNGNISMPFNTEGMYRASMNYKNEKVIEIY
;
A
#
# COMPACT_ATOMS: atom_id res chain seq x y z
N GLY A 1 2.85 -7.18 -4.25
CA GLY A 1 3.18 -7.57 -2.86
C GLY A 1 2.00 -8.30 -2.25
N ALA A 2 2.01 -8.51 -0.95
CA ALA A 2 0.93 -9.14 -0.19
C ALA A 2 0.78 -8.50 1.17
N VAL A 3 -0.46 -8.42 1.65
CA VAL A 3 -0.82 -8.01 3.01
C VAL A 3 -1.84 -9.00 3.56
N ALA A 4 -1.80 -9.27 4.87
CA ALA A 4 -2.68 -10.23 5.51
C ALA A 4 -2.99 -9.85 6.95
N LEU A 5 -4.20 -10.21 7.39
CA LEU A 5 -4.63 -10.26 8.78
C LEU A 5 -4.90 -11.72 9.14
N ASP A 6 -4.26 -12.23 10.18
CA ASP A 6 -4.48 -13.61 10.65
C ASP A 6 -5.60 -13.72 11.70
N LYS A 7 -5.96 -14.95 12.08
CA LYS A 7 -7.00 -15.22 13.10
C LYS A 7 -6.61 -14.79 14.51
N SER A 8 -5.34 -14.52 14.76
CA SER A 8 -4.82 -14.03 16.04
C SER A 8 -4.80 -12.50 16.10
N GLY A 9 -5.24 -11.82 15.02
CA GLY A 9 -5.25 -10.36 14.92
C GLY A 9 -3.91 -9.77 14.49
N ASN A 10 -2.96 -10.58 13.99
CA ASN A 10 -1.67 -10.08 13.51
C ASN A 10 -1.75 -9.60 12.07
N LEU A 11 -1.16 -8.44 11.82
CA LEU A 11 -1.00 -7.83 10.51
C LEU A 11 0.41 -8.08 9.98
N ALA A 12 0.50 -8.45 8.71
CA ALA A 12 1.77 -8.63 8.01
C ALA A 12 1.71 -8.04 6.59
N ALA A 13 2.84 -7.51 6.14
CA ALA A 13 3.03 -6.99 4.78
C ALA A 13 4.35 -7.48 4.21
N ALA A 14 4.36 -7.75 2.90
CA ALA A 14 5.56 -8.11 2.16
C ALA A 14 5.52 -7.53 0.75
N THR A 15 6.63 -6.95 0.31
CA THR A 15 6.79 -6.41 -1.04
C THR A 15 8.12 -6.88 -1.62
N SER A 16 8.10 -7.25 -2.90
CA SER A 16 9.29 -7.69 -3.65
C SER A 16 9.19 -7.18 -5.08
N THR A 17 10.33 -6.87 -5.70
CA THR A 17 10.40 -6.29 -7.04
C THR A 17 11.76 -6.52 -7.69
N GLY A 18 11.80 -6.56 -9.03
CA GLY A 18 13.04 -6.42 -9.81
C GLY A 18 13.50 -4.96 -9.96
N GLY A 19 12.65 -4.00 -9.58
CA GLY A 19 12.83 -2.57 -9.83
C GLY A 19 12.20 -2.14 -11.15
N MET A 20 12.74 -1.08 -11.75
CA MET A 20 12.24 -0.54 -13.02
C MET A 20 13.12 -0.98 -14.19
N THR A 21 12.51 -1.19 -15.35
CA THR A 21 13.21 -1.40 -16.62
C THR A 21 14.20 -0.26 -16.86
N ASN A 22 15.42 -0.60 -17.31
CA ASN A 22 16.48 0.37 -17.59
C ASN A 22 16.90 1.24 -16.39
N LYS A 23 16.72 0.75 -15.15
CA LYS A 23 17.23 1.44 -13.97
C LYS A 23 18.75 1.57 -14.03
N LYS A 24 19.28 2.69 -13.52
CA LYS A 24 20.71 2.78 -13.20
C LYS A 24 21.07 1.65 -12.23
N PHE A 25 22.27 1.08 -12.39
CA PHE A 25 22.80 0.10 -11.44
C PHE A 25 22.73 0.67 -10.02
N ASP A 26 22.37 -0.20 -9.06
CA ASP A 26 22.14 0.14 -7.66
C ASP A 26 21.03 1.17 -7.35
N ARG A 27 20.19 1.56 -8.33
CA ARG A 27 18.98 2.34 -8.00
C ARG A 27 18.04 1.50 -7.15
N ILE A 28 17.75 1.99 -5.95
CA ILE A 28 16.80 1.41 -4.99
C ILE A 28 15.50 2.22 -5.02
N GLY A 29 14.37 1.51 -5.20
CA GLY A 29 13.03 2.08 -5.10
C GLY A 29 12.41 1.89 -3.70
N ASP A 30 11.11 2.09 -3.60
CA ASP A 30 10.35 2.05 -2.34
C ASP A 30 10.19 0.65 -1.76
N SER A 31 10.07 -0.39 -2.60
CA SER A 31 9.67 -1.73 -2.18
C SER A 31 10.45 -2.32 -0.98
N PRO A 32 11.80 -2.24 -0.91
CA PRO A 32 12.55 -2.77 0.23
C PRO A 32 12.64 -1.81 1.42
N ILE A 33 12.08 -0.60 1.32
CA ILE A 33 12.21 0.45 2.34
C ILE A 33 10.98 0.43 3.24
N VAL A 34 11.20 0.13 4.52
CA VAL A 34 10.16 0.15 5.55
C VAL A 34 9.52 1.53 5.63
N GLY A 35 8.20 1.57 5.62
CA GLY A 35 7.41 2.80 5.65
C GLY A 35 7.22 3.46 4.28
N ALA A 36 8.05 3.16 3.28
CA ALA A 36 7.83 3.63 1.92
C ALA A 36 6.96 2.64 1.13
N GLY A 37 7.52 1.48 0.77
CA GLY A 37 6.83 0.47 -0.03
C GLY A 37 6.22 -0.68 0.77
N THR A 38 6.62 -0.84 2.03
CA THR A 38 6.14 -1.92 2.91
C THR A 38 6.01 -1.43 4.34
N TYR A 39 4.86 -1.66 4.97
CA TYR A 39 4.67 -1.34 6.39
C TYR A 39 3.60 -2.24 7.02
N ALA A 40 3.74 -2.58 8.29
CA ALA A 40 2.71 -3.28 9.05
C ALA A 40 2.76 -2.88 10.54
N ASN A 41 1.59 -2.63 11.13
CA ASN A 41 1.44 -2.30 12.54
C ASN A 41 0.11 -2.87 13.06
N ASN A 42 0.17 -3.71 14.09
CA ASN A 42 -1.00 -4.35 14.72
C ASN A 42 -1.99 -3.37 15.38
N LYS A 43 -1.67 -2.07 15.46
CA LYS A 43 -2.59 -1.03 15.92
C LYS A 43 -3.39 -0.38 14.80
N THR A 44 -2.96 -0.52 13.54
CA THR A 44 -3.51 0.21 12.40
C THR A 44 -3.74 -0.71 11.20
N CYS A 45 -2.73 -0.89 10.35
CA CYS A 45 -2.84 -1.58 9.08
C CYS A 45 -1.53 -2.19 8.59
N ALA A 46 -1.65 -3.12 7.64
CA ALA A 46 -0.58 -3.62 6.79
C ALA A 46 -0.75 -3.04 5.37
N VAL A 47 0.35 -2.61 4.76
CA VAL A 47 0.39 -1.91 3.47
C VAL A 47 1.54 -2.44 2.61
N SER A 48 1.26 -2.70 1.33
CA SER A 48 2.25 -3.02 0.29
C SER A 48 1.99 -2.16 -0.94
N CYS A 49 3.04 -1.53 -1.46
CA CYS A 49 2.92 -0.55 -2.53
C CYS A 49 3.51 -1.03 -3.86
N THR A 50 3.13 -0.35 -4.93
CA THR A 50 3.72 -0.49 -6.26
C THR A 50 3.58 0.84 -7.02
N GLY A 51 4.60 1.27 -7.74
CA GLY A 51 4.55 2.52 -8.51
C GLY A 51 5.91 3.14 -8.75
N SER A 52 5.91 4.46 -8.99
CA SER A 52 7.13 5.27 -9.12
C SER A 52 7.81 5.48 -7.77
N GLY A 53 8.74 4.57 -7.45
CA GLY A 53 9.34 4.41 -6.12
C GLY A 53 9.91 5.68 -5.49
N GLU A 54 10.50 6.62 -6.24
CA GLU A 54 11.02 7.88 -5.68
C GLU A 54 9.92 8.70 -4.99
N PHE A 55 8.72 8.73 -5.56
CA PHE A 55 7.61 9.47 -4.97
C PHE A 55 7.05 8.75 -3.74
N PHE A 56 7.06 7.42 -3.75
CA PHE A 56 6.62 6.61 -2.61
C PHE A 56 7.58 6.71 -1.43
N ILE A 57 8.90 6.81 -1.68
CA ILE A 57 9.91 7.12 -0.68
C ILE A 57 9.69 8.53 -0.11
N ARG A 58 9.57 9.53 -0.99
CA ARG A 58 9.40 10.94 -0.59
C ARG A 58 8.12 11.18 0.20
N GLY A 59 7.05 10.45 -0.12
CA GLY A 59 5.76 10.52 0.57
C GLY A 59 5.64 9.59 1.79
N VAL A 60 6.62 8.69 2.01
CA VAL A 60 6.59 7.67 3.07
C VAL A 60 5.26 6.89 3.05
N VAL A 61 4.83 6.50 1.84
CA VAL A 61 3.43 6.13 1.52
C VAL A 61 2.84 5.08 2.45
N ALA A 62 3.53 3.96 2.63
CA ALA A 62 3.01 2.86 3.45
C ALA A 62 2.82 3.27 4.92
N TYR A 63 3.75 4.05 5.49
CA TYR A 63 3.62 4.58 6.85
C TYR A 63 2.59 5.69 6.95
N ASP A 64 2.46 6.54 5.92
CA ASP A 64 1.55 7.67 5.92
C ASP A 64 0.08 7.23 6.02
N VAL A 65 -0.28 6.09 5.41
CA VAL A 65 -1.58 5.44 5.62
C VAL A 65 -1.79 5.11 7.10
N SER A 66 -0.84 4.40 7.73
CA SER A 66 -0.91 4.08 9.17
C SER A 66 -0.99 5.34 10.03
N CYS A 67 -0.20 6.37 9.70
CA CYS A 67 -0.14 7.62 10.44
C CYS A 67 -1.47 8.39 10.37
N LEU A 68 -2.12 8.43 9.20
CA LEU A 68 -3.44 9.05 9.05
C LEU A 68 -4.51 8.30 9.82
N MET A 69 -4.50 6.97 9.82
CA MET A 69 -5.42 6.18 10.64
C MET A 69 -5.21 6.49 12.13
N GLU A 70 -3.96 6.46 12.62
CA GLU A 70 -3.65 6.62 14.04
C GLU A 70 -3.85 8.05 14.55
N MET A 71 -3.41 9.05 13.77
CA MET A 71 -3.36 10.45 14.22
C MET A 71 -4.57 11.27 13.80
N LYS A 72 -5.30 10.84 12.77
CA LYS A 72 -6.49 11.55 12.25
C LYS A 72 -7.77 10.73 12.35
N ASN A 73 -7.72 9.51 12.88
CA ASN A 73 -8.87 8.59 12.98
C ASN A 73 -9.57 8.37 11.63
N TYR A 74 -8.80 8.40 10.54
CA TYR A 74 -9.34 8.06 9.22
C TYR A 74 -9.62 6.56 9.14
N SER A 75 -10.68 6.18 8.44
CA SER A 75 -10.84 4.80 8.00
C SER A 75 -9.70 4.40 7.06
N LEU A 76 -9.49 3.08 6.90
CA LEU A 76 -8.48 2.56 5.97
C LEU A 76 -8.69 3.13 4.56
N GLN A 77 -9.94 3.15 4.07
CA GLN A 77 -10.27 3.65 2.74
C GLN A 77 -9.91 5.13 2.60
N GLU A 78 -10.35 5.99 3.54
CA GLU A 78 -10.06 7.42 3.50
C GLU A 78 -8.55 7.72 3.53
N ALA A 79 -7.80 6.99 4.38
CA ALA A 79 -6.36 7.14 4.46
C ALA A 79 -5.67 6.75 3.14
N CYS A 80 -6.00 5.58 2.59
CA CYS A 80 -5.42 5.09 1.34
C CYS A 80 -5.73 6.01 0.15
N GLU A 81 -6.99 6.45 0.01
CA GLU A 81 -7.41 7.38 -1.03
C GLU A 81 -6.72 8.75 -0.90
N LYS A 82 -6.61 9.28 0.33
CA LYS A 82 -5.92 10.55 0.59
C LYS A 82 -4.45 10.47 0.16
N VAL A 83 -3.78 9.36 0.43
CA VAL A 83 -2.37 9.18 0.07
C VAL A 83 -2.21 9.06 -1.44
N ILE A 84 -2.98 8.19 -2.11
CA ILE A 84 -2.81 7.91 -3.54
C ILE A 84 -3.35 9.02 -4.43
N TYR A 85 -4.59 9.47 -4.21
CA TYR A 85 -5.28 10.39 -5.12
C TYR A 85 -4.97 11.86 -4.84
N ASN A 86 -4.46 12.20 -3.66
CA ASN A 86 -4.04 13.56 -3.33
C ASN A 86 -2.53 13.65 -3.14
N ARG A 87 -1.97 13.07 -2.08
CA ARG A 87 -0.56 13.35 -1.70
C ARG A 87 0.41 12.93 -2.80
N ILE A 88 0.32 11.70 -3.29
CA ILE A 88 1.21 11.16 -4.32
C ILE A 88 0.96 11.78 -5.68
N LYS A 89 -0.31 11.90 -6.08
CA LYS A 89 -0.68 12.57 -7.32
C LYS A 89 -0.18 14.03 -7.37
N ASN A 90 -0.28 14.79 -6.27
CA ASN A 90 0.14 16.19 -6.21
C ASN A 90 1.65 16.39 -6.34
N ILE A 91 2.46 15.39 -6.01
CA ILE A 91 3.91 15.44 -6.22
C ILE A 91 4.33 14.84 -7.57
N GLY A 92 3.38 14.46 -8.42
CA GLY A 92 3.63 13.88 -9.75
C GLY A 92 3.93 12.38 -9.75
N GLY A 93 3.66 11.68 -8.65
CA GLY A 93 3.85 10.23 -8.56
C GLY A 93 2.65 9.43 -9.06
N ASP A 94 2.94 8.27 -9.64
CA ASP A 94 1.96 7.27 -10.06
C ASP A 94 2.16 5.93 -9.33
N GLY A 95 1.07 5.18 -9.20
CA GLY A 95 1.05 3.85 -8.62
C GLY A 95 -0.20 3.57 -7.79
N GLY A 96 -0.07 2.60 -6.89
CA GLY A 96 -1.12 2.18 -5.98
C GLY A 96 -0.58 1.39 -4.81
N LEU A 97 -1.51 0.91 -4.00
CA LEU A 97 -1.19 0.06 -2.85
C LEU A 97 -2.32 -0.91 -2.58
N ILE A 98 -1.99 -1.97 -1.84
CA ILE A 98 -2.96 -2.85 -1.19
C ILE A 98 -2.78 -2.72 0.31
N ALA A 99 -3.89 -2.71 1.05
CA ALA A 99 -3.87 -2.60 2.50
C ALA A 99 -5.00 -3.40 3.17
N VAL A 100 -4.73 -3.85 4.39
CA VAL A 100 -5.71 -4.44 5.30
C VAL A 100 -5.54 -3.87 6.71
N ASP A 101 -6.63 -3.55 7.39
CA ASP A 101 -6.61 -3.04 8.77
C ASP A 101 -6.94 -4.12 9.82
N THR A 102 -6.85 -3.76 11.10
CA THR A 102 -7.14 -4.67 12.23
C THR A 102 -8.58 -5.17 12.28
N ASN A 103 -9.51 -4.52 11.57
CA ASN A 103 -10.91 -4.91 11.49
C ASN A 103 -11.18 -5.82 10.28
N GLY A 104 -10.16 -6.10 9.46
CA GLY A 104 -10.28 -6.89 8.25
C GLY A 104 -10.86 -6.10 7.06
N ASN A 105 -10.91 -4.77 7.14
CA ASN A 105 -11.24 -3.95 5.98
C ASN A 105 -10.10 -4.03 4.96
N ILE A 106 -10.44 -4.05 3.67
CA ILE A 106 -9.47 -4.16 2.57
C ILE A 106 -9.61 -2.93 1.68
N SER A 107 -8.47 -2.34 1.29
CA SER A 107 -8.43 -1.19 0.37
C SER A 107 -7.32 -1.38 -0.66
N MET A 108 -7.61 -1.07 -1.93
CA MET A 108 -6.67 -1.28 -3.04
C MET A 108 -6.64 -0.11 -4.06
N PRO A 109 -6.49 1.17 -3.66
CA PRO A 109 -6.51 2.29 -4.60
C PRO A 109 -5.23 2.39 -5.44
N PHE A 110 -5.39 2.90 -6.65
CA PHE A 110 -4.31 3.15 -7.61
C PHE A 110 -4.71 4.28 -8.54
N ASN A 111 -3.74 5.11 -8.95
CA ASN A 111 -3.96 6.25 -9.84
C ASN A 111 -3.39 6.06 -11.26
N THR A 112 -2.98 4.83 -11.58
CA THR A 112 -2.58 4.36 -12.92
C THR A 112 -3.79 3.88 -13.72
N GLU A 113 -3.61 3.57 -15.00
CA GLU A 113 -4.68 2.97 -15.83
C GLU A 113 -5.13 1.59 -15.33
N GLY A 114 -4.27 0.89 -14.62
CA GLY A 114 -4.59 -0.39 -14.01
C GLY A 114 -3.58 -0.79 -12.93
N MET A 115 -4.00 -1.71 -12.08
CA MET A 115 -3.20 -2.40 -11.08
C MET A 115 -3.72 -3.83 -10.93
N TYR A 116 -2.89 -4.81 -11.32
CA TYR A 116 -3.18 -6.22 -11.07
C TYR A 116 -3.32 -6.48 -9.58
N ARG A 117 -4.53 -6.86 -9.16
CA ARG A 117 -4.84 -7.01 -7.73
C ARG A 117 -5.87 -8.09 -7.50
N ALA A 118 -5.82 -8.67 -6.31
CA ALA A 118 -6.83 -9.58 -5.83
C ALA A 118 -6.95 -9.47 -4.31
N SER A 119 -8.12 -9.79 -3.79
CA SER A 119 -8.37 -9.89 -2.36
C SER A 119 -9.31 -11.05 -2.06
N MET A 120 -9.24 -11.53 -0.81
CA MET A 120 -10.19 -12.48 -0.26
C MET A 120 -10.37 -12.19 1.23
N ASN A 121 -11.61 -12.17 1.69
CA ASN A 121 -11.91 -12.01 3.13
C ASN A 121 -12.28 -13.35 3.79
N TYR A 122 -12.52 -13.32 5.10
CA TYR A 122 -12.87 -14.51 5.89
C TYR A 122 -14.21 -15.16 5.50
N LYS A 123 -15.06 -14.46 4.74
CA LYS A 123 -16.31 -14.98 4.19
C LYS A 123 -16.13 -15.67 2.83
N ASN A 124 -14.89 -15.78 2.36
CA ASN A 124 -14.54 -16.25 1.01
C ASN A 124 -15.08 -15.35 -0.12
N GLU A 125 -15.39 -14.09 0.18
CA GLU A 125 -15.70 -13.10 -0.86
C GLU A 125 -14.38 -12.73 -1.55
N LYS A 126 -14.35 -12.87 -2.89
CA LYS A 126 -13.15 -12.69 -3.70
C LYS A 126 -13.34 -11.56 -4.69
N VAL A 127 -12.30 -10.76 -4.86
CA VAL A 127 -12.21 -9.73 -5.90
C VAL A 127 -10.91 -9.98 -6.66
N ILE A 128 -10.97 -9.96 -8.00
CA ILE A 128 -9.81 -10.10 -8.89
C ILE A 128 -10.01 -9.10 -10.02
N GLU A 129 -9.14 -8.11 -10.11
CA GLU A 129 -9.32 -6.95 -10.98
C GLU A 129 -8.00 -6.50 -11.59
N ILE A 130 -8.12 -5.77 -12.70
CA ILE A 130 -6.99 -5.16 -13.42
C ILE A 130 -7.20 -3.65 -13.51
N TYR A 131 -8.37 -3.23 -14.00
CA TYR A 131 -8.74 -1.84 -14.20
C TYR A 131 -9.52 -1.26 -13.02
#